data_AF-A0A7S0C7U2-F1
#
_entry.id   AF-A0A7S0C7U2-F1
#
_cell.length_a   1.000
_cell.length_b   1.000
_cell.length_c   1.000
_cell.angle_alpha   90.00
_cell.angle_beta   90.00
_cell.angle_gamma   90.00
#
_symmetry.space_group_name_H-M   'P 1'
#
loop_
_entity.id
_entity.type
_entity.pdbx_description
1 polymer ?
#
loop_
_entity_poly.entity_id
_entity_poly.type
_entity_poly.pdbx_seq_one_letter_code
_entity_poly.pdbx_strand_id
1 'polypeptide(L)'
;MRDGLTGGHVIMLGGGNTDAAKSALAAYPQGLQVGGGVNDTNAKDWIDAGASHVIVTSFVFRDGKVDMDRLSNLVSLVGKDRLVLDLSCRRHKNDPTGPYYVVTDRWQKYTDVAVNCETLQMLGGYCDEFLVHGVENEGKRCGILEDLVELLGKDSPISVTYAGGVKSLGDLEKVKLLGNGKVDLTIGSALDCFGGDVSYDEVVKWHTKENRK
;
A
#
# COMPACT_ATOMS: atom_id res chain seq x y z
N MET A 1 18.21 2.54 12.19
CA MET A 1 18.31 3.09 10.82
C MET A 1 18.63 4.57 10.89
N ARG A 2 19.45 5.11 9.97
CA ARG A 2 20.01 6.48 10.05
C ARG A 2 18.94 7.57 10.12
N ASP A 3 17.91 7.46 9.29
CA ASP A 3 16.92 8.52 9.08
C ASP A 3 15.58 8.27 9.80
N GLY A 4 15.46 7.17 10.55
CA GLY A 4 14.31 6.88 11.42
C GLY A 4 12.95 6.69 10.73
N LEU A 5 12.89 6.66 9.39
CA LEU A 5 11.66 6.43 8.65
C LEU A 5 11.03 5.08 9.03
N THR A 6 9.70 4.98 9.03
CA THR A 6 8.96 3.73 9.27
C THR A 6 7.87 3.57 8.22
N GLY A 7 7.22 2.40 8.14
CA GLY A 7 6.15 2.14 7.15
C GLY A 7 6.64 1.82 5.74
N GLY A 8 7.96 1.76 5.52
CA GLY A 8 8.52 1.28 4.25
C GLY A 8 8.16 -0.19 4.02
N HIS A 9 7.79 -0.55 2.78
CA HIS A 9 7.35 -1.90 2.44
C HIS A 9 8.35 -2.66 1.57
N VAL A 10 8.64 -3.90 1.96
CA VAL A 10 9.42 -4.86 1.18
C VAL A 10 8.44 -5.75 0.41
N ILE A 11 8.39 -5.61 -0.92
CA ILE A 11 7.45 -6.36 -1.77
C ILE A 11 8.17 -7.47 -2.53
N MET A 12 7.80 -8.72 -2.23
CA MET A 12 8.30 -9.90 -2.93
C MET A 12 7.53 -10.11 -4.25
N LEU A 13 8.24 -10.01 -5.38
CA LEU A 13 7.68 -10.22 -6.71
C LEU A 13 8.17 -11.56 -7.29
N GLY A 14 7.32 -12.59 -7.20
CA GLY A 14 7.65 -13.94 -7.65
C GLY A 14 8.42 -14.77 -6.62
N GLY A 15 8.93 -15.93 -7.04
CA GLY A 15 9.66 -16.87 -6.18
C GLY A 15 11.12 -16.44 -5.92
N GLY A 16 11.72 -16.98 -4.86
CA GLY A 16 13.16 -16.79 -4.55
C GLY A 16 13.50 -15.53 -3.76
N ASN A 17 12.51 -14.74 -3.33
CA ASN A 17 12.74 -13.47 -2.64
C ASN A 17 12.82 -13.57 -1.11
N THR A 18 12.58 -14.76 -0.54
CA THR A 18 12.40 -14.93 0.91
C THR A 18 13.63 -14.51 1.71
N ASP A 19 14.83 -14.93 1.30
CA ASP A 19 16.06 -14.62 2.04
C ASP A 19 16.40 -13.13 1.97
N ALA A 20 16.20 -12.51 0.82
CA ALA A 20 16.39 -11.07 0.65
C ALA A 20 15.41 -10.26 1.50
N ALA A 21 14.14 -10.67 1.55
CA ALA A 21 13.13 -10.03 2.40
C ALA A 21 13.49 -10.16 3.89
N LYS A 22 13.85 -11.37 4.35
CA LYS A 22 14.29 -11.57 5.74
C LYS A 22 15.54 -10.77 6.08
N SER A 23 16.49 -10.65 5.15
CA SER A 23 17.68 -9.81 5.34
C SER A 23 17.33 -8.33 5.52
N ALA A 24 16.36 -7.81 4.76
CA ALA A 24 15.89 -6.43 4.89
C ALA A 24 15.20 -6.20 6.24
N LEU A 25 14.32 -7.11 6.65
CA LEU A 25 13.63 -7.05 7.94
C LEU A 25 14.61 -7.10 9.12
N ALA A 26 15.61 -8.00 9.06
CA ALA A 26 16.63 -8.11 10.11
C ALA A 26 17.53 -6.87 10.20
N ALA A 27 17.74 -6.16 9.09
CA ALA A 27 18.51 -4.91 9.07
C ALA A 27 17.76 -3.74 9.73
N TYR A 28 16.42 -3.81 9.80
CA TYR A 28 15.61 -2.81 10.49
C TYR A 28 14.36 -3.42 11.14
N PRO A 29 14.53 -4.15 12.27
CA PRO A 29 13.44 -4.85 12.93
C PRO A 29 12.31 -3.89 13.34
N GLN A 30 11.07 -4.28 13.07
CA GLN A 30 9.86 -3.50 13.30
C GLN A 30 9.79 -2.15 12.56
N GLY A 31 10.71 -1.87 11.64
CA GLY A 31 10.70 -0.65 10.82
C GLY A 31 10.02 -0.82 9.46
N LEU A 32 9.96 -2.06 8.95
CA LEU A 32 9.52 -2.39 7.60
C LEU A 32 8.30 -3.31 7.61
N GLN A 33 7.39 -3.08 6.66
CA GLN A 33 6.29 -3.98 6.31
C GLN A 33 6.74 -4.97 5.24
N VAL A 34 6.07 -6.12 5.08
CA VAL A 34 6.39 -7.10 4.03
C VAL A 34 5.17 -7.61 3.30
N GLY A 35 5.23 -7.65 1.97
CA GLY A 35 4.16 -8.12 1.10
C GLY A 35 4.64 -9.08 0.02
N GLY A 36 3.68 -9.71 -0.65
CA GLY A 36 3.93 -10.66 -1.75
C GLY A 36 3.82 -12.12 -1.30
N GLY A 37 2.69 -12.77 -1.63
CA GLY A 37 2.46 -14.18 -1.27
C GLY A 37 2.18 -14.43 0.22
N VAL A 38 1.91 -13.37 1.00
CA VAL A 38 1.48 -13.49 2.40
C VAL A 38 0.10 -14.14 2.47
N ASN A 39 -0.05 -15.11 3.36
CA ASN A 39 -1.28 -15.81 3.67
C ASN A 39 -1.27 -16.32 5.12
N ASP A 40 -2.33 -17.02 5.53
CA ASP A 40 -2.49 -17.55 6.90
C ASP A 40 -1.46 -18.62 7.31
N THR A 41 -0.76 -19.24 6.36
CA THR A 41 0.29 -20.23 6.68
C THR A 41 1.66 -19.62 6.92
N ASN A 42 1.90 -18.37 6.50
CA ASN A 42 3.23 -17.74 6.58
C ASN A 42 3.25 -16.35 7.23
N ALA A 43 2.09 -15.73 7.47
CA ALA A 43 2.01 -14.37 8.01
C ALA A 43 2.76 -14.23 9.34
N LYS A 44 2.61 -15.22 10.23
CA LYS A 44 3.28 -15.21 11.53
C LYS A 44 4.80 -15.27 11.41
N ASP A 45 5.33 -16.08 10.49
CA ASP A 45 6.76 -16.20 10.27
C ASP A 45 7.41 -14.88 9.84
N TRP A 46 6.67 -14.04 9.10
CA TRP A 46 7.12 -12.71 8.68
C TRP A 46 7.18 -11.73 9.85
N ILE A 47 6.17 -11.73 10.72
CA ILE A 47 6.19 -10.94 11.96
C ILE A 47 7.35 -11.38 12.85
N ASP A 48 7.52 -12.69 13.03
CA ASP A 48 8.61 -13.25 13.85
C ASP A 48 10.00 -12.97 13.23
N ALA A 49 10.08 -12.78 11.91
CA ALA A 49 11.30 -12.34 11.21
C ALA A 49 11.58 -10.83 11.32
N GLY A 50 10.75 -10.06 12.05
CA GLY A 50 10.97 -8.64 12.32
C GLY A 50 10.19 -7.67 11.43
N ALA A 51 9.19 -8.14 10.68
CA ALA A 51 8.25 -7.23 10.01
C ALA A 51 7.34 -6.55 11.02
N SER A 52 7.16 -5.22 10.87
CA SER A 52 6.18 -4.47 11.64
C SER A 52 4.75 -4.92 11.30
N HIS A 53 4.50 -5.11 10.01
CA HIS A 53 3.23 -5.57 9.47
C HIS A 53 3.44 -6.54 8.32
N VAL A 54 2.42 -7.35 8.07
CA VAL A 54 2.29 -8.11 6.83
C VAL A 54 1.26 -7.45 5.91
N ILE A 55 1.58 -7.40 4.62
CA ILE A 55 0.76 -6.81 3.57
C ILE A 55 0.11 -7.94 2.78
N VAL A 56 -1.22 -7.94 2.77
CA VAL A 56 -2.01 -8.98 2.11
C VAL A 56 -2.77 -8.39 0.93
N THR A 57 -2.63 -9.05 -0.22
CA THR A 57 -3.28 -8.71 -1.49
C THR A 57 -4.34 -9.77 -1.83
N SER A 58 -4.09 -10.60 -2.84
CA SER A 58 -5.05 -11.51 -3.46
C SER A 58 -5.56 -12.63 -2.54
N PHE A 59 -4.90 -12.92 -1.42
CA PHE A 59 -5.31 -14.01 -0.54
C PHE A 59 -6.72 -13.79 0.05
N VAL A 60 -7.07 -12.55 0.40
CA VAL A 60 -8.37 -12.18 0.98
C VAL A 60 -9.41 -11.77 -0.07
N PHE A 61 -9.07 -11.80 -1.36
CA PHE A 61 -10.00 -11.52 -2.44
C PHE A 61 -10.23 -12.79 -3.26
N ARG A 62 -11.42 -13.36 -3.16
CA ARG A 62 -11.78 -14.62 -3.81
C ARG A 62 -13.14 -14.51 -4.47
N ASP A 63 -13.25 -15.05 -5.68
CA ASP A 63 -14.50 -15.09 -6.45
C ASP A 63 -15.16 -13.71 -6.58
N GLY A 64 -14.34 -12.67 -6.70
CA GLY A 64 -14.77 -11.28 -6.85
C GLY A 64 -15.19 -10.59 -5.55
N LYS A 65 -15.01 -11.21 -4.39
CA LYS A 65 -15.45 -10.68 -3.10
C LYS A 65 -14.34 -10.74 -2.06
N VAL A 66 -14.54 -10.04 -0.95
CA VAL A 66 -13.71 -10.21 0.24
C VAL A 66 -14.06 -11.54 0.90
N ASP A 67 -13.06 -12.39 1.10
CA ASP A 67 -13.17 -13.64 1.84
C ASP A 67 -13.00 -13.32 3.34
N MET A 68 -14.13 -13.08 4.01
CA MET A 68 -14.16 -12.64 5.42
C MET A 68 -13.60 -13.70 6.38
N ASP A 69 -13.71 -14.98 6.05
CA ASP A 69 -13.15 -16.06 6.86
C ASP A 69 -11.62 -15.99 6.84
N ARG A 70 -11.02 -15.81 5.66
CA ARG A 70 -9.57 -15.63 5.52
C ARG A 70 -9.07 -14.36 6.19
N LEU A 71 -9.80 -13.26 6.04
CA LEU A 71 -9.45 -11.99 6.67
C LEU A 71 -9.49 -12.13 8.20
N SER A 72 -10.55 -12.71 8.75
CA SER A 72 -10.69 -12.94 10.19
C SER A 72 -9.63 -13.89 10.73
N ASN A 73 -9.24 -14.91 9.96
CA ASN A 73 -8.17 -15.82 10.33
C ASN A 73 -6.81 -15.08 10.41
N LEU A 74 -6.49 -14.25 9.42
CA LEU A 74 -5.28 -13.43 9.44
C LEU A 74 -5.26 -12.47 10.64
N VAL A 75 -6.36 -11.79 10.92
CA VAL A 75 -6.48 -10.92 12.10
C VAL A 75 -6.27 -11.70 13.39
N SER A 76 -6.80 -12.91 13.49
CA SER A 76 -6.60 -13.77 14.66
C SER A 76 -5.14 -14.22 14.82
N LEU A 77 -4.41 -14.38 13.72
CA LEU A 77 -3.02 -14.83 13.71
C LEU A 77 -2.01 -13.73 14.04
N VAL A 78 -2.14 -12.55 13.45
CA VAL A 78 -1.14 -11.46 13.58
C VAL A 78 -1.64 -10.23 14.35
N GLY A 79 -2.96 -10.11 14.53
CA GLY A 79 -3.62 -8.91 15.05
C GLY A 79 -3.88 -7.89 13.93
N LYS A 80 -4.99 -7.14 14.05
CA LYS A 80 -5.33 -6.11 13.06
C LYS A 80 -4.25 -5.03 12.98
N ASP A 81 -3.63 -4.70 14.12
CA ASP A 81 -2.60 -3.66 14.29
C ASP A 81 -1.24 -4.07 13.65
N ARG A 82 -1.21 -5.22 12.95
CA ARG A 82 -0.05 -5.73 12.20
C ARG A 82 -0.42 -6.22 10.80
N LEU A 83 -1.62 -5.89 10.34
CA LEU A 83 -2.13 -6.26 9.02
C LEU A 83 -2.33 -5.00 8.17
N VAL A 84 -1.81 -5.04 6.95
CA VAL A 84 -2.06 -4.04 5.90
C VAL A 84 -2.81 -4.71 4.77
N LEU A 85 -3.89 -4.08 4.30
CA LEU A 85 -4.60 -4.53 3.12
C LEU A 85 -4.15 -3.74 1.90
N ASP A 86 -3.59 -4.45 0.91
CA ASP A 86 -3.20 -3.85 -0.36
C ASP A 86 -4.35 -3.93 -1.36
N LEU A 87 -4.86 -2.75 -1.68
CA LEU A 87 -5.96 -2.54 -2.60
C LEU A 87 -5.38 -2.00 -3.92
N SER A 88 -5.11 -2.90 -4.86
CA SER A 88 -4.89 -2.51 -6.24
C SER A 88 -6.22 -2.12 -6.88
N CYS A 89 -6.34 -0.89 -7.34
CA CYS A 89 -7.60 -0.28 -7.73
C CYS A 89 -7.59 0.15 -9.20
N ARG A 90 -8.71 -0.07 -9.90
CA ARG A 90 -8.86 0.30 -11.31
C ARG A 90 -10.30 0.65 -11.65
N ARG A 91 -10.49 1.66 -12.50
CA ARG A 91 -11.77 1.93 -13.15
C ARG A 91 -12.00 1.01 -14.33
N HIS A 92 -13.25 0.62 -14.56
CA HIS A 92 -13.60 -0.08 -15.78
C HIS A 92 -13.23 0.73 -17.03
N LYS A 93 -12.67 0.07 -18.04
CA LYS A 93 -12.22 0.72 -19.29
C LYS A 93 -13.34 1.49 -20.00
N ASN A 94 -14.56 1.00 -19.92
CA ASN A 94 -15.76 1.59 -20.53
C ASN A 94 -16.45 2.63 -19.64
N ASP A 95 -15.95 2.87 -18.41
CA ASP A 95 -16.47 3.89 -17.50
C ASP A 95 -15.31 4.61 -16.77
N PRO A 96 -14.58 5.49 -17.47
CA PRO A 96 -13.41 6.19 -16.93
C PRO A 96 -13.74 7.24 -15.87
N THR A 97 -15.03 7.54 -15.65
CA THR A 97 -15.52 8.42 -14.57
C THR A 97 -16.22 7.66 -13.46
N GLY A 98 -16.35 6.34 -13.60
CA GLY A 98 -17.03 5.47 -12.66
C GLY A 98 -16.26 5.19 -11.38
N PRO A 99 -16.80 4.31 -10.52
CA PRO A 99 -16.11 3.91 -9.30
C PRO A 99 -14.82 3.12 -9.60
N TYR A 100 -13.88 3.20 -8.67
CA TYR A 100 -12.73 2.30 -8.63
C TYR A 100 -13.15 0.96 -8.05
N TYR A 101 -12.62 -0.13 -8.61
CA TYR A 101 -12.81 -1.48 -8.10
C TYR A 101 -11.46 -2.10 -7.76
N VAL A 102 -11.44 -2.95 -6.74
CA VAL A 102 -10.27 -3.78 -6.44
C VAL A 102 -10.06 -4.76 -7.59
N VAL A 103 -8.82 -4.85 -8.06
CA VAL A 103 -8.37 -5.78 -9.08
C VAL A 103 -7.30 -6.69 -8.53
N THR A 104 -7.34 -7.96 -8.94
CA THR A 104 -6.43 -9.02 -8.52
C THR A 104 -5.74 -9.64 -9.73
N ASP A 105 -4.85 -10.60 -9.49
CA ASP A 105 -4.12 -11.33 -10.52
C ASP A 105 -3.43 -10.41 -11.54
N ARG A 106 -2.45 -9.64 -11.06
CA ARG A 106 -1.71 -8.65 -11.87
C ARG A 106 -2.64 -7.69 -12.64
N TRP A 107 -3.71 -7.26 -11.96
CA TRP A 107 -4.71 -6.31 -12.45
C TRP A 107 -5.56 -6.82 -13.62
N GLN A 108 -5.58 -8.14 -13.83
CA GLN A 108 -6.34 -8.78 -14.91
C GLN A 108 -7.77 -9.15 -14.50
N LYS A 109 -8.00 -9.43 -13.21
CA LYS A 109 -9.30 -9.86 -12.70
C LYS A 109 -9.95 -8.79 -11.82
N TYR A 110 -11.06 -8.22 -12.29
CA TYR A 110 -11.91 -7.35 -11.48
C TYR A 110 -12.59 -8.15 -10.37
N THR A 111 -12.80 -7.46 -9.24
CA THR A 111 -13.70 -7.90 -8.18
C THR A 111 -14.94 -7.02 -8.18
N ASP A 112 -15.98 -7.44 -7.47
CA ASP A 112 -17.19 -6.66 -7.21
C ASP A 112 -16.99 -5.66 -6.05
N VAL A 113 -15.76 -5.57 -5.51
CA VAL A 113 -15.43 -4.72 -4.35
C VAL A 113 -15.07 -3.33 -4.83
N ALA A 114 -16.01 -2.40 -4.71
CA ALA A 114 -15.78 -0.98 -5.00
C ALA A 114 -14.95 -0.32 -3.92
N VAL A 115 -14.06 0.61 -4.29
CA VAL A 115 -13.31 1.42 -3.33
C VAL A 115 -14.10 2.68 -3.04
N ASN A 116 -14.77 2.68 -1.90
CA ASN A 116 -15.66 3.72 -1.42
C ASN A 116 -15.69 3.76 0.12
N CYS A 117 -16.36 4.77 0.69
CA CYS A 117 -16.51 4.93 2.14
C CYS A 117 -16.98 3.67 2.87
N GLU A 118 -18.03 3.00 2.39
CA GLU A 118 -18.58 1.79 3.04
C GLU A 118 -17.55 0.65 3.09
N THR A 119 -16.87 0.39 1.98
CA THR A 119 -15.88 -0.69 1.88
C THR A 119 -14.64 -0.37 2.72
N LEU A 120 -14.16 0.87 2.69
CA LEU A 120 -13.02 1.30 3.50
C LEU A 120 -13.35 1.25 5.00
N GLN A 121 -14.57 1.63 5.41
CA GLN A 121 -15.04 1.50 6.79
C GLN A 121 -15.09 0.03 7.23
N MET A 122 -15.66 -0.84 6.41
CA MET A 122 -15.75 -2.28 6.71
C MET A 122 -14.36 -2.89 6.85
N LEU A 123 -13.49 -2.70 5.85
CA LEU A 123 -12.14 -3.27 5.85
C LEU A 123 -11.24 -2.68 6.94
N GLY A 124 -11.42 -1.39 7.27
CA GLY A 124 -10.64 -0.73 8.32
C GLY A 124 -10.91 -1.28 9.73
N GLY A 125 -11.97 -2.06 9.90
CA GLY A 125 -12.18 -2.86 11.12
C GLY A 125 -11.18 -4.01 11.30
N TYR A 126 -10.48 -4.41 10.23
CA TYR A 126 -9.65 -5.62 10.18
C TYR A 126 -8.17 -5.36 9.91
N CYS A 127 -7.75 -4.13 9.61
CA CYS A 127 -6.35 -3.80 9.34
C CYS A 127 -5.95 -2.47 9.99
N ASP A 128 -4.65 -2.24 10.10
CA ASP A 128 -4.07 -1.01 10.65
C ASP A 128 -3.90 0.08 9.56
N GLU A 129 -3.64 -0.37 8.34
CA GLU A 129 -3.36 0.50 7.20
C GLU A 129 -3.90 -0.07 5.89
N PHE A 130 -4.24 0.83 4.96
CA PHE A 130 -4.44 0.51 3.55
C PHE A 130 -3.21 0.89 2.71
N LEU A 131 -2.73 -0.02 1.88
CA LEU A 131 -1.79 0.29 0.80
C LEU A 131 -2.56 0.32 -0.52
N VAL A 132 -2.73 1.49 -1.14
CA VAL A 132 -3.60 1.63 -2.32
C VAL A 132 -2.77 1.88 -3.57
N HIS A 133 -2.85 0.96 -4.52
CA HIS A 133 -2.18 1.06 -5.81
C HIS A 133 -3.16 1.49 -6.92
N GLY A 134 -2.97 2.68 -7.47
CA GLY A 134 -3.73 3.15 -8.63
C GLY A 134 -3.25 2.53 -9.94
N VAL A 135 -4.08 1.72 -10.59
CA VAL A 135 -3.75 1.05 -11.87
C VAL A 135 -4.46 1.74 -13.02
N GLU A 136 -3.69 2.29 -13.95
CA GLU A 136 -4.25 2.90 -15.17
C GLU A 136 -4.56 1.89 -16.27
N ASN A 137 -5.41 2.32 -17.21
CA ASN A 137 -5.83 1.49 -18.32
C ASN A 137 -4.78 1.29 -19.42
N GLU A 138 -3.80 2.19 -19.55
CA GLU A 138 -2.94 2.29 -20.74
C GLU A 138 -1.42 2.23 -20.50
N GLY A 139 -0.95 1.89 -19.29
CA GLY A 139 0.50 1.77 -19.02
C GLY A 139 1.30 3.06 -19.24
N LYS A 140 0.61 4.20 -19.37
CA LYS A 140 1.22 5.52 -19.44
C LYS A 140 1.59 5.94 -18.03
N ARG A 141 2.83 6.42 -17.85
CA ARG A 141 3.27 7.08 -16.61
C ARG A 141 2.56 8.44 -16.53
N CYS A 142 1.27 8.50 -16.21
CA CYS A 142 0.52 9.76 -16.21
C CYS A 142 0.66 10.55 -14.91
N GLY A 143 0.99 9.91 -13.80
CA GLY A 143 1.17 10.60 -12.52
C GLY A 143 0.35 9.93 -11.43
N ILE A 144 0.08 10.67 -10.36
CA ILE A 144 -0.86 10.29 -9.32
C ILE A 144 -2.29 10.34 -9.86
N LEU A 145 -3.12 9.36 -9.48
CA LEU A 145 -4.57 9.41 -9.69
C LEU A 145 -5.20 10.33 -8.64
N GLU A 146 -5.36 11.60 -8.99
CA GLU A 146 -5.75 12.66 -8.05
C GLU A 146 -7.10 12.39 -7.37
N ASP A 147 -8.10 11.99 -8.15
CA ASP A 147 -9.44 11.70 -7.65
C ASP A 147 -9.51 10.47 -6.74
N LEU A 148 -8.61 9.50 -6.92
CA LEU A 148 -8.43 8.38 -5.99
C LEU A 148 -7.81 8.88 -4.68
N VAL A 149 -6.80 9.74 -4.72
CA VAL A 149 -6.19 10.32 -3.51
C VAL A 149 -7.21 11.16 -2.74
N GLU A 150 -8.02 11.97 -3.42
CA GLU A 150 -9.11 12.73 -2.80
C GLU A 150 -10.13 11.82 -2.11
N LEU A 151 -10.54 10.73 -2.78
CA LEU A 151 -11.44 9.73 -2.22
C LEU A 151 -10.85 9.13 -0.94
N LEU A 152 -9.58 8.71 -0.96
CA LEU A 152 -8.91 8.10 0.19
C LEU A 152 -8.80 9.09 1.36
N GLY A 153 -8.38 10.34 1.10
CA GLY A 153 -8.25 11.36 2.13
C GLY A 153 -9.58 11.79 2.75
N LYS A 154 -10.67 11.63 2.01
CA LYS A 154 -12.03 11.91 2.49
C LYS A 154 -12.61 10.74 3.29
N ASP A 155 -12.48 9.52 2.76
CA ASP A 155 -13.30 8.40 3.17
C ASP A 155 -12.56 7.31 3.98
N SER A 156 -11.21 7.29 3.99
CA SER A 156 -10.46 6.29 4.76
C SER A 156 -10.61 6.52 6.28
N PRO A 157 -11.03 5.50 7.06
CA PRO A 157 -11.16 5.61 8.52
C PRO A 157 -9.82 5.44 9.27
N ILE A 158 -8.80 4.91 8.60
CA ILE A 158 -7.48 4.56 9.14
C ILE A 158 -6.38 5.08 8.22
N SER A 159 -5.12 4.87 8.61
CA SER A 159 -3.94 5.24 7.81
C SER A 159 -4.03 4.66 6.40
N VAL A 160 -3.63 5.44 5.41
CA VAL A 160 -3.63 5.02 4.02
C VAL A 160 -2.40 5.56 3.30
N THR A 161 -1.68 4.66 2.65
CA THR A 161 -0.55 4.97 1.80
C THR A 161 -0.93 4.78 0.35
N TYR A 162 -0.85 5.85 -0.45
CA TYR A 162 -1.00 5.76 -1.90
C TYR A 162 0.34 5.38 -2.55
N ALA A 163 0.30 4.44 -3.48
CA ALA A 163 1.46 3.95 -4.19
C ALA A 163 1.23 3.93 -5.70
N GLY A 164 1.94 4.79 -6.43
CA GLY A 164 1.94 4.79 -7.89
C GLY A 164 2.23 6.14 -8.51
N GLY A 165 2.96 6.13 -9.64
CA GLY A 165 3.02 7.28 -10.55
C GLY A 165 3.78 8.52 -10.07
N VAL A 166 4.59 8.42 -9.00
CA VAL A 166 5.44 9.53 -8.54
C VAL A 166 6.52 9.85 -9.57
N LYS A 167 6.69 11.14 -9.86
CA LYS A 167 7.65 11.68 -10.84
C LYS A 167 8.54 12.77 -10.26
N SER A 168 8.13 13.43 -9.19
CA SER A 168 8.85 14.58 -8.64
C SER A 168 8.61 14.76 -7.14
N LEU A 169 9.41 15.59 -6.48
CA LEU A 169 9.15 16.01 -5.09
C LEU A 169 7.81 16.74 -4.93
N GLY A 170 7.34 17.44 -5.97
CA GLY A 170 6.06 18.16 -5.92
C GLY A 170 4.85 17.25 -5.75
N ASP A 171 4.99 15.96 -6.09
CA ASP A 171 3.94 14.96 -5.88
C ASP A 171 3.65 14.72 -4.39
N LEU A 172 4.64 14.91 -3.50
CA LEU A 172 4.45 14.83 -2.05
C LEU A 172 3.48 15.92 -1.55
N GLU A 173 3.69 17.17 -1.98
CA GLU A 173 2.83 18.30 -1.62
C GLU A 173 1.42 18.13 -2.20
N LYS A 174 1.34 17.62 -3.43
CA LYS A 174 0.09 17.36 -4.12
C LYS A 174 -0.75 16.28 -3.41
N VAL A 175 -0.16 15.13 -3.08
CA VAL A 175 -0.85 14.07 -2.34
C VAL A 175 -1.28 14.55 -0.98
N LYS A 176 -0.43 15.30 -0.28
CA LYS A 176 -0.79 15.89 1.00
C LYS A 176 -2.00 16.82 0.89
N LEU A 177 -2.04 17.67 -0.13
CA LEU A 177 -3.17 18.59 -0.36
C LEU A 177 -4.46 17.83 -0.67
N LEU A 178 -4.43 16.96 -1.69
CA LEU A 178 -5.60 16.19 -2.14
C LEU A 178 -6.11 15.23 -1.05
N GLY A 179 -5.18 14.59 -0.34
CA GLY A 179 -5.43 13.64 0.73
C GLY A 179 -5.79 14.29 2.07
N ASN A 180 -5.96 15.62 2.14
CA ASN A 180 -6.24 16.36 3.37
C ASN A 180 -5.23 16.10 4.51
N GLY A 181 -3.97 15.83 4.16
CA GLY A 181 -2.91 15.46 5.09
C GLY A 181 -3.06 14.08 5.75
N LYS A 182 -3.96 13.24 5.26
CA LYS A 182 -4.25 11.89 5.79
C LYS A 182 -3.77 10.75 4.89
N VAL A 183 -3.27 11.07 3.69
CA VAL A 183 -2.79 10.08 2.72
C VAL A 183 -1.27 10.22 2.62
N ASP A 184 -0.57 9.14 2.92
CA ASP A 184 0.87 9.02 2.73
C ASP A 184 1.21 8.65 1.29
N LEU A 185 2.47 8.87 0.88
CA LEU A 185 2.93 8.62 -0.49
C LEU A 185 4.13 7.68 -0.52
N THR A 186 4.03 6.63 -1.31
CA THR A 186 5.14 5.75 -1.66
C THR A 186 5.96 6.32 -2.81
N ILE A 187 7.28 6.36 -2.65
CA ILE A 187 8.23 6.65 -3.72
C ILE A 187 9.20 5.47 -3.85
N GLY A 188 9.15 4.78 -5.00
CA GLY A 188 10.02 3.65 -5.33
C GLY A 188 11.08 4.04 -6.37
N SER A 189 10.94 3.53 -7.59
CA SER A 189 11.89 3.68 -8.70
C SER A 189 12.21 5.12 -9.13
N ALA A 190 11.44 6.11 -8.66
CA ALA A 190 11.74 7.52 -8.92
C ALA A 190 12.91 8.04 -8.05
N LEU A 191 13.25 7.37 -6.95
CA LEU A 191 14.36 7.78 -6.07
C LEU A 191 15.73 7.55 -6.72
N ASP A 192 16.65 8.46 -6.47
CA ASP A 192 18.07 8.40 -6.90
C ASP A 192 18.79 7.12 -6.43
N CYS A 193 18.52 6.66 -5.21
CA CYS A 193 19.05 5.41 -4.68
C CYS A 193 18.55 4.14 -5.43
N PHE A 194 17.51 4.27 -6.25
CA PHE A 194 17.00 3.25 -7.18
C PHE A 194 17.22 3.60 -8.66
N GLY A 195 18.02 4.64 -8.95
CA GLY A 195 18.36 5.07 -10.31
C GLY A 195 17.38 6.04 -10.97
N GLY A 196 16.49 6.66 -10.19
CA GLY A 196 15.61 7.75 -10.65
C GLY A 196 16.17 9.15 -10.39
N ASP A 197 15.34 10.17 -10.59
CA ASP A 197 15.74 11.59 -10.54
C ASP A 197 15.32 12.31 -9.24
N VAL A 198 14.52 11.67 -8.38
CA VAL A 198 14.04 12.24 -7.11
C VAL A 198 15.08 11.99 -6.01
N SER A 199 15.61 13.05 -5.40
CA SER A 199 16.62 12.88 -4.36
C SER A 199 16.03 12.31 -3.06
N TYR A 200 16.58 11.19 -2.57
CA TYR A 200 16.21 10.61 -1.27
C TYR A 200 16.38 11.61 -0.12
N ASP A 201 17.51 12.34 -0.09
CA ASP A 201 17.80 13.29 0.98
C ASP A 201 16.80 14.45 1.01
N GLU A 202 16.33 14.91 -0.15
CA GLU A 202 15.28 15.94 -0.22
C GLU A 202 13.92 15.41 0.26
N VAL A 203 13.58 14.15 -0.02
CA VAL A 203 12.39 13.49 0.53
C VAL A 203 12.47 13.41 2.06
N VAL A 204 13.64 13.02 2.61
CA VAL A 204 13.86 12.97 4.08
C VAL A 204 13.75 14.36 4.71
N LYS A 205 14.34 15.39 4.08
CA LYS A 205 14.22 16.78 4.55
C LYS A 205 12.76 17.25 4.56
N TRP A 206 12.01 16.96 3.49
CA TRP A 206 10.58 17.26 3.42
C TRP A 206 9.82 16.55 4.55
N HIS A 207 9.99 15.22 4.70
CA HIS A 207 9.32 14.43 5.73
C HIS A 207 9.62 14.94 7.14
N THR A 208 10.89 15.27 7.42
CA THR A 208 11.32 15.81 8.71
C THR A 208 10.71 17.17 9.00
N LYS A 209 10.58 18.04 8.00
CA LYS A 209 9.97 19.36 8.14
C LYS A 209 8.47 19.23 8.47
N GLU A 210 7.77 18.31 7.81
CA GLU A 210 6.33 18.14 7.99
C GLU A 210 5.96 17.49 9.34
N ASN A 211 6.81 16.62 9.87
CA ASN A 211 6.57 15.89 11.12
C ASN A 211 7.21 16.54 12.38
N ARG A 212 7.79 17.74 12.26
CA ARG A 212 8.37 18.49 13.39
C ARG A 212 7.37 19.33 14.19
N LYS A 213 6.07 19.04 14.09
CA LYS A 213 5.00 19.78 14.79
C LYS A 213 4.60 19.13 16.09
#